data_AF-A0A952FTF8-F1
#
_entry.id   AF-A0A952FTF8-F1
#
_cell.length_a   1.000
_cell.length_b   1.000
_cell.length_c   1.000
_cell.angle_alpha   90.00
_cell.angle_beta   90.00
_cell.angle_gamma   90.00
#
_symmetry.space_group_name_H-M   'P 1'
#
loop_
_entity.id
_entity.type
_entity.pdbx_description
1 polymer ?
#
loop_
_entity_poly.entity_id
_entity_poly.type
_entity_poly.pdbx_seq_one_letter_code
_entity_poly.pdbx_strand_id
1 'polypeptide(L)'
;MLKTLAVAASALLMAATASANAGTLSAQGALKADQPGPQISRYIYGQFSEHLGRGIYDGIWVGPDSKIPNVRGIRTDVVTALKDIHVPVIRWPGGCFADEYHWRDGIGPRDQRPQRKNNWWAGSPETNAFGTHEFMDFAEQVGADPYISINIGSSNPTEMREWIEYMTSADQDTLANERRKNGRDKPWKTPFLGFGNEAWGCGGNMTPEFYSNELRRYSGFYHRAGDNPSVRIASGANSTDYNWTDVVMKNAGGNIDALSLHYYTIPTGKWDKKGAATGFSAQEWTDTFANTLKMDEMITKHSDVMDKYDPKKRVGLFVDEWGTWYDVEPGTIPGHLYQNNTLRDGVLAAVNFNIFHHHADRVRLSAIAQTINVLQAMILTKDDKIALTPTYYAYKMYVPFQDSTAIPL
;
A
#
# COMPACT_ATOMS: atom_id res chain seq x y z
N MET A 1 -48.20 65.43 -12.66
CA MET A 1 -47.11 65.09 -13.60
C MET A 1 -45.81 65.11 -12.79
N LEU A 2 -45.37 63.95 -12.29
CA LEU A 2 -44.29 63.13 -12.86
C LEU A 2 -42.87 63.74 -12.72
N LYS A 3 -42.09 63.10 -11.83
CA LYS A 3 -40.68 62.63 -11.94
C LYS A 3 -39.76 63.11 -10.80
N THR A 4 -39.51 62.24 -9.81
CA THR A 4 -38.30 61.37 -9.65
C THR A 4 -36.97 62.12 -9.59
N LEU A 5 -36.32 62.10 -8.42
CA LEU A 5 -34.92 61.72 -8.30
C LEU A 5 -34.57 61.39 -6.84
N ALA A 6 -34.01 60.20 -6.67
CA ALA A 6 -33.62 59.56 -5.43
C ALA A 6 -32.37 60.19 -4.82
N VAL A 7 -32.27 60.21 -3.49
CA VAL A 7 -30.99 60.26 -2.79
C VAL A 7 -30.97 59.12 -1.78
N ALA A 8 -29.90 58.34 -1.89
CA ALA A 8 -29.71 57.03 -1.29
C ALA A 8 -29.25 57.10 0.17
N ALA A 9 -29.74 56.10 0.90
CA ALA A 9 -29.14 55.36 2.00
C ALA A 9 -27.85 55.89 2.65
N SER A 10 -27.91 56.08 3.98
CA SER A 10 -26.76 55.94 4.87
C SER A 10 -27.19 55.16 6.10
N ALA A 11 -27.47 53.87 5.92
CA ALA A 11 -27.46 52.91 7.01
C ALA A 11 -26.03 52.40 7.14
N LEU A 12 -25.27 52.98 8.09
CA LEU A 12 -24.01 52.38 8.53
C LEU A 12 -24.30 51.00 9.10
N LEU A 13 -24.12 49.96 8.29
CA LEU A 13 -23.82 48.64 8.83
C LEU A 13 -22.41 48.73 9.44
N MET A 14 -22.34 48.87 10.76
CA MET A 14 -21.17 48.41 11.49
C MET A 14 -21.15 46.88 11.37
N ALA A 15 -20.54 46.38 10.31
CA ALA A 15 -20.05 45.02 10.29
C ALA A 15 -18.91 44.97 11.32
N ALA A 16 -19.25 44.56 12.54
CA ALA A 16 -18.25 44.15 13.51
C ALA A 16 -17.48 42.99 12.86
N THR A 17 -16.27 43.29 12.36
CA THR A 17 -15.28 42.27 12.06
C THR A 17 -14.91 41.64 13.39
N ALA A 18 -15.69 40.64 13.80
CA ALA A 18 -15.26 39.72 14.82
C ALA A 18 -14.01 39.02 14.27
N SER A 19 -12.85 39.59 14.59
CA SER A 19 -11.58 38.90 14.45
C SER A 19 -11.74 37.59 15.20
N ALA A 20 -11.83 36.48 14.47
CA ALA A 20 -11.82 35.16 15.06
C ALA A 20 -10.46 34.99 15.76
N ASN A 21 -10.39 35.36 17.03
CA ASN A 21 -9.30 34.97 17.91
C ASN A 21 -9.44 33.46 18.09
N ALA A 22 -8.83 32.68 17.20
CA ALA A 22 -8.56 31.29 17.47
C ALA A 22 -7.74 31.24 18.76
N GLY A 23 -8.34 30.73 19.84
CA GLY A 23 -7.64 30.59 21.11
C GLY A 23 -6.35 29.81 20.91
N THR A 24 -5.25 30.26 21.52
CA THR A 24 -3.99 29.54 21.45
C THR A 24 -4.14 28.21 22.17
N LEU A 25 -4.11 27.10 21.42
CA LEU A 25 -3.97 25.77 22.00
C LEU A 25 -2.52 25.59 22.45
N SER A 26 -2.33 25.15 23.70
CA SER A 26 -1.01 24.85 24.25
C SER A 26 -0.88 23.35 24.50
N ALA A 27 0.20 22.75 24.00
CA ALA A 27 0.58 21.37 24.28
C ALA A 27 1.98 21.34 24.93
N GLN A 28 2.20 20.41 25.84
CA GLN A 28 3.50 20.17 26.49
C GLN A 28 3.96 18.75 26.16
N GLY A 29 5.24 18.58 25.83
CA GLY A 29 5.87 17.29 25.55
C GLY A 29 7.29 17.27 26.11
N ALA A 30 7.85 16.09 26.38
CA ALA A 30 9.14 15.92 27.04
C ALA A 30 9.97 14.83 26.37
N LEU A 31 10.80 15.23 25.39
CA LEU A 31 11.70 14.34 24.66
C LEU A 31 12.73 13.67 25.58
N LYS A 32 12.74 12.34 25.61
CA LYS A 32 13.66 11.50 26.39
C LYS A 32 14.83 11.00 25.53
N ALA A 33 15.69 11.93 25.11
CA ALA A 33 16.83 11.63 24.22
C ALA A 33 17.84 10.61 24.79
N ASP A 34 17.84 10.40 26.11
CA ASP A 34 18.65 9.43 26.84
C ASP A 34 18.01 8.03 26.92
N GLN A 35 16.80 7.84 26.39
CA GLN A 35 16.04 6.59 26.43
C GLN A 35 15.72 6.11 25.01
N PRO A 36 16.72 5.63 24.24
CA PRO A 36 16.49 5.16 22.88
C PRO A 36 15.52 3.96 22.86
N GLY A 37 14.52 4.04 22.00
CA GLY A 37 13.56 2.98 21.74
C GLY A 37 14.00 2.02 20.62
N PRO A 38 13.06 1.23 20.06
CA PRO A 38 13.34 0.35 18.92
C PRO A 38 13.73 1.15 17.66
N GLN A 39 14.35 0.46 16.70
CA GLN A 39 14.61 1.01 15.38
C GLN A 39 13.29 1.21 14.62
N ILE A 40 13.11 2.38 14.01
CA ILE A 40 12.04 2.67 13.07
C ILE A 40 12.46 2.11 11.71
N SER A 41 11.95 0.93 11.37
CA SER A 41 12.24 0.29 10.08
C SER A 41 11.92 1.21 8.90
N ARG A 42 12.84 1.34 7.94
CA ARG A 42 12.55 2.08 6.70
C ARG A 42 11.32 1.54 5.98
N TYR A 43 11.02 0.25 6.09
CA TYR A 43 9.88 -0.37 5.42
C TYR A 43 8.52 0.10 5.97
N ILE A 44 8.47 0.87 7.06
CA ILE A 44 7.26 1.62 7.45
C ILE A 44 6.80 2.55 6.31
N TYR A 45 7.70 2.98 5.42
CA TYR A 45 7.42 3.87 4.30
C TYR A 45 7.22 3.13 2.97
N GLY A 46 6.73 1.89 3.02
CA GLY A 46 6.47 1.08 1.82
C GLY A 46 5.29 1.55 0.98
N GLN A 47 5.25 1.05 -0.25
CA GLN A 47 4.26 1.38 -1.26
C GLN A 47 3.54 0.12 -1.76
N PHE A 48 2.34 0.30 -2.30
CA PHE A 48 1.52 -0.79 -2.83
C PHE A 48 1.01 -0.45 -4.23
N SER A 49 1.26 -1.33 -5.21
CA SER A 49 0.90 -1.14 -6.62
C SER A 49 0.18 -2.37 -7.15
N GLU A 50 -1.15 -2.34 -7.13
CA GLU A 50 -2.00 -3.36 -7.73
C GLU A 50 -2.22 -3.10 -9.23
N HIS A 51 -2.43 -4.18 -9.99
CA HIS A 51 -3.08 -4.11 -11.29
C HIS A 51 -4.53 -3.61 -11.14
N LEU A 52 -4.69 -2.29 -10.99
CA LEU A 52 -5.96 -1.62 -10.72
C LEU A 52 -6.01 -0.29 -11.46
N GLY A 53 -7.08 -0.09 -12.25
CA GLY A 53 -7.34 1.18 -12.93
C GLY A 53 -6.14 1.67 -13.75
N ARG A 54 -5.63 2.86 -13.41
CA ARG A 54 -4.44 3.46 -14.03
C ARG A 54 -3.19 3.42 -13.13
N GLY A 55 -3.16 2.51 -12.16
CA GLY A 55 -2.04 2.37 -11.23
C GLY A 55 -0.79 1.81 -11.92
N ILE A 56 -0.94 0.68 -12.62
CA ILE A 56 0.14 0.09 -13.42
C ILE A 56 0.20 0.73 -14.80
N TYR A 57 -0.83 0.55 -15.61
CA TYR A 57 -0.91 1.12 -16.96
C TYR A 57 -1.16 2.63 -16.86
N ASP A 58 -0.43 3.43 -17.64
CA ASP A 58 -0.31 4.91 -17.52
C ASP A 58 0.47 5.37 -16.27
N GLY A 59 0.15 4.85 -15.08
CA GLY A 59 0.79 5.23 -13.82
C GLY A 59 2.28 4.83 -13.71
N ILE A 60 2.65 3.64 -14.18
CA ILE A 60 4.04 3.13 -14.19
C ILE A 60 4.45 2.79 -15.62
N TRP A 61 3.68 1.91 -16.25
CA TRP A 61 3.93 1.36 -17.57
C TRP A 61 3.25 2.18 -18.65
N VAL A 62 4.06 2.78 -19.51
CA VAL A 62 3.63 3.50 -20.72
C VAL A 62 4.00 2.74 -22.00
N GLY A 63 4.88 1.74 -21.89
CA GLY A 63 5.39 0.97 -23.02
C GLY A 63 6.62 1.61 -23.68
N PRO A 64 7.57 0.80 -24.21
CA PRO A 64 8.86 1.29 -24.68
C PRO A 64 8.77 2.28 -25.84
N ASP A 65 7.74 2.15 -26.69
CA ASP A 65 7.52 3.01 -27.85
C ASP A 65 6.69 4.27 -27.53
N SER A 66 6.34 4.48 -26.26
CA SER A 66 5.59 5.67 -25.84
C SER A 66 6.40 6.95 -26.01
N LYS A 67 5.71 8.04 -26.34
CA LYS A 67 6.29 9.40 -26.38
C LYS A 67 6.55 9.98 -25.00
N ILE A 68 5.95 9.41 -23.95
CA ILE A 68 6.25 9.79 -22.56
C ILE A 68 7.68 9.31 -22.25
N PRO A 69 8.59 10.18 -21.76
CA PRO A 69 9.97 9.79 -21.45
C PRO A 69 10.02 8.59 -20.51
N ASN A 70 10.59 7.48 -21.00
CA ASN A 70 10.58 6.20 -20.30
C ASN A 70 11.91 5.46 -20.43
N VAL A 71 12.18 4.55 -19.50
CA VAL A 71 13.26 3.56 -19.58
C VAL A 71 12.61 2.19 -19.66
N ARG A 72 12.78 1.52 -20.80
CA ARG A 72 12.22 0.18 -21.08
C ARG A 72 10.69 0.10 -20.88
N GLY A 73 9.98 1.21 -21.10
CA GLY A 73 8.53 1.31 -20.99
C GLY A 73 8.01 1.82 -19.63
N ILE A 74 8.89 2.08 -18.67
CA ILE A 74 8.55 2.66 -17.37
C ILE A 74 8.82 4.17 -17.39
N ARG A 75 7.81 5.00 -17.09
CA ARG A 75 7.93 6.46 -17.17
C ARG A 75 8.92 7.03 -16.13
N THR A 76 9.83 7.88 -16.59
CA THR A 76 11.00 8.34 -15.81
C THR A 76 10.68 9.39 -14.75
N ASP A 77 9.63 10.18 -14.96
CA ASP A 77 9.12 11.17 -14.02
C ASP A 77 8.63 10.53 -12.71
N VAL A 78 7.90 9.42 -12.81
CA VAL A 78 7.44 8.62 -11.64
C VAL A 78 8.61 7.97 -10.93
N VAL A 79 9.55 7.33 -11.66
CA VAL A 79 10.74 6.73 -11.05
C VAL A 79 11.56 7.78 -10.29
N THR A 80 11.71 8.97 -10.86
CA THR A 80 12.45 10.07 -10.21
C THR A 80 11.76 10.54 -8.93
N ALA A 81 10.44 10.69 -8.95
CA ALA A 81 9.68 11.09 -7.77
C ALA A 81 9.76 10.02 -6.66
N LEU A 82 9.59 8.74 -6.99
CA LEU A 82 9.68 7.67 -5.98
C LEU A 82 11.10 7.52 -5.40
N LYS A 83 12.14 7.79 -6.20
CA LYS A 83 13.52 7.91 -5.70
C LYS A 83 13.70 9.05 -4.71
N ASP A 84 13.13 10.21 -4.97
CA ASP A 84 13.28 11.41 -4.14
C ASP A 84 12.68 11.25 -2.73
N ILE A 85 11.72 10.33 -2.55
CA ILE A 85 11.17 9.97 -1.23
C ILE A 85 11.74 8.67 -0.66
N HIS A 86 12.79 8.13 -1.29
CA HIS A 86 13.49 6.92 -0.86
C HIS A 86 12.50 5.75 -0.63
N VAL A 87 11.64 5.45 -1.61
CA VAL A 87 10.72 4.30 -1.49
C VAL A 87 11.52 3.03 -1.18
N PRO A 88 11.29 2.37 -0.04
CA PRO A 88 12.12 1.26 0.41
C PRO A 88 11.59 -0.10 -0.05
N VAL A 89 10.28 -0.24 -0.25
CA VAL A 89 9.63 -1.49 -0.69
C VAL A 89 8.38 -1.20 -1.49
N ILE A 90 8.08 -2.04 -2.48
CA ILE A 90 6.85 -1.98 -3.29
C ILE A 90 6.20 -3.36 -3.30
N ARG A 91 4.93 -3.44 -2.87
CA ARG A 91 4.06 -4.62 -2.93
C ARG A 91 3.31 -4.71 -4.26
N TRP A 92 3.34 -5.88 -4.90
CA TRP A 92 2.75 -6.19 -6.22
C TRP A 92 2.48 -7.71 -6.32
N PRO A 93 1.55 -8.23 -7.15
CA PRO A 93 0.70 -7.58 -8.16
C PRO A 93 -0.60 -7.01 -7.65
N GLY A 94 -0.85 -7.08 -6.35
CA GLY A 94 -2.03 -6.46 -5.79
C GLY A 94 -2.63 -7.18 -4.62
N GLY A 95 -3.72 -6.62 -4.13
CA GLY A 95 -4.54 -7.21 -3.10
C GLY A 95 -5.35 -8.30 -3.76
N CYS A 96 -6.61 -7.97 -4.08
CA CYS A 96 -7.52 -8.94 -4.68
C CYS A 96 -7.04 -9.50 -6.02
N PHE A 97 -6.35 -8.70 -6.84
CA PHE A 97 -5.80 -9.16 -8.11
C PHE A 97 -4.77 -10.29 -7.93
N ALA A 98 -3.97 -10.30 -6.86
CA ALA A 98 -2.92 -11.30 -6.70
C ALA A 98 -3.48 -12.72 -6.55
N ASP A 99 -4.64 -12.89 -5.90
CA ASP A 99 -5.27 -14.20 -5.73
C ASP A 99 -6.08 -14.66 -6.96
N GLU A 100 -6.07 -13.91 -8.06
CA GLU A 100 -6.46 -14.37 -9.41
C GLU A 100 -5.29 -14.38 -10.41
N TYR A 101 -4.10 -13.93 -9.99
CA TYR A 101 -2.96 -13.79 -10.88
C TYR A 101 -2.22 -15.11 -11.07
N HIS A 102 -1.95 -15.45 -12.32
CA HIS A 102 -1.08 -16.55 -12.70
C HIS A 102 0.20 -15.99 -13.32
N TRP A 103 1.34 -16.14 -12.63
CA TRP A 103 2.57 -15.40 -12.99
C TRP A 103 3.12 -15.74 -14.37
N ARG A 104 2.83 -16.94 -14.88
CA ARG A 104 3.21 -17.35 -16.23
C ARG A 104 2.56 -16.50 -17.32
N ASP A 105 1.40 -15.92 -17.05
CA ASP A 105 0.73 -15.00 -17.97
C ASP A 105 1.53 -13.71 -18.17
N GLY A 106 2.38 -13.34 -17.20
CA GLY A 106 3.19 -12.11 -17.21
C GLY A 106 4.66 -12.27 -17.60
N ILE A 107 5.06 -13.38 -18.23
CA ILE A 107 6.43 -13.59 -18.72
C ILE A 107 6.45 -13.94 -20.22
N GLY A 108 7.64 -14.05 -20.81
CA GLY A 108 7.80 -14.30 -22.23
C GLY A 108 7.54 -13.07 -23.12
N PRO A 109 7.52 -13.26 -24.45
CA PRO A 109 7.24 -12.20 -25.43
C PRO A 109 5.91 -11.51 -25.15
N ARG A 110 5.92 -10.18 -24.97
CA ARG A 110 4.75 -9.40 -24.52
C ARG A 110 3.56 -9.51 -25.46
N ASP A 111 3.80 -9.64 -26.76
CA ASP A 111 2.78 -9.79 -27.81
C ASP A 111 2.11 -11.17 -27.80
N GLN A 112 2.66 -12.14 -27.07
CA GLN A 112 2.11 -13.49 -26.93
C GLN A 112 1.48 -13.74 -25.54
N ARG A 113 1.57 -12.76 -24.63
CA ARG A 113 0.96 -12.87 -23.30
C ARG A 113 -0.57 -12.85 -23.41
N PRO A 114 -1.28 -13.67 -22.62
CA PRO A 114 -2.73 -13.73 -22.69
C PRO A 114 -3.35 -12.46 -22.13
N GLN A 115 -4.40 -11.97 -22.80
CA GLN A 115 -5.24 -10.92 -22.25
C GLN A 115 -6.27 -11.53 -21.30
N ARG A 116 -6.34 -11.01 -20.08
CA ARG A 116 -7.30 -11.40 -19.05
C ARG A 116 -8.32 -10.29 -18.81
N LYS A 117 -9.37 -10.62 -18.09
CA LYS A 117 -10.33 -9.66 -17.56
C LYS A 117 -10.02 -9.47 -16.08
N ASN A 118 -9.83 -8.23 -15.65
CA ASN A 118 -9.68 -7.92 -14.23
C ASN A 118 -11.06 -7.88 -13.57
N ASN A 119 -11.47 -9.00 -12.96
CA ASN A 119 -12.83 -9.17 -12.44
C ASN A 119 -13.15 -8.27 -11.23
N TRP A 120 -12.14 -7.98 -10.40
CA TRP A 120 -12.28 -7.10 -9.24
C TRP A 120 -12.44 -5.63 -9.64
N TRP A 121 -11.71 -5.20 -10.68
CA TRP A 121 -11.55 -3.78 -11.00
C TRP A 121 -12.22 -3.38 -12.32
N ALA A 122 -13.56 -3.36 -12.26
CA ALA A 122 -14.47 -2.95 -13.34
C ALA A 122 -14.45 -3.82 -14.61
N GLY A 123 -13.92 -5.04 -14.56
CA GLY A 123 -13.81 -5.89 -15.75
C GLY A 123 -12.84 -5.34 -16.79
N SER A 124 -11.91 -4.46 -16.37
CA SER A 124 -10.96 -3.81 -17.25
C SER A 124 -10.06 -4.87 -17.92
N PRO A 125 -9.69 -4.71 -19.20
CA PRO A 125 -8.78 -5.64 -19.84
C PRO A 125 -7.39 -5.58 -19.21
N GLU A 126 -6.83 -6.73 -18.86
CA GLU A 126 -5.48 -6.91 -18.34
C GLU A 126 -4.62 -7.54 -19.43
N THR A 127 -3.67 -6.78 -19.99
CA THR A 127 -2.85 -7.25 -21.13
C THR A 127 -1.66 -8.13 -20.72
N ASN A 128 -1.33 -8.15 -19.43
CA ASN A 128 -0.11 -8.72 -18.87
C ASN A 128 1.19 -8.16 -19.48
N ALA A 129 1.14 -6.99 -20.15
CA ALA A 129 2.32 -6.34 -20.71
C ALA A 129 3.31 -5.89 -19.61
N PHE A 130 2.80 -5.62 -18.42
CA PHE A 130 3.59 -5.45 -17.20
C PHE A 130 3.46 -6.71 -16.34
N GLY A 131 4.51 -7.52 -16.25
CA GLY A 131 4.55 -8.72 -15.44
C GLY A 131 5.82 -8.81 -14.61
N THR A 132 6.29 -10.03 -14.34
CA THR A 132 7.42 -10.25 -13.41
C THR A 132 8.66 -9.45 -13.80
N HIS A 133 9.07 -9.48 -15.07
CA HIS A 133 10.28 -8.78 -15.51
C HIS A 133 10.15 -7.26 -15.40
N GLU A 134 8.98 -6.72 -15.78
CA GLU A 134 8.73 -5.28 -15.74
C GLU A 134 8.61 -4.76 -14.30
N PHE A 135 7.96 -5.52 -13.41
CA PHE A 135 7.89 -5.15 -11.99
C PHE A 135 9.26 -5.16 -11.32
N MET A 136 10.06 -6.20 -11.55
CA MET A 136 11.39 -6.29 -10.95
C MET A 136 12.33 -5.21 -11.52
N ASP A 137 12.22 -4.88 -12.81
CA ASP A 137 12.93 -3.75 -13.40
C ASP A 137 12.47 -2.41 -12.81
N PHE A 138 11.18 -2.23 -12.57
CA PHE A 138 10.65 -1.03 -11.91
C PHE A 138 11.19 -0.88 -10.48
N ALA A 139 11.19 -1.95 -9.69
CA ALA A 139 11.74 -1.95 -8.35
C ALA A 139 13.25 -1.62 -8.35
N GLU A 140 14.04 -2.25 -9.24
CA GLU A 140 15.47 -1.93 -9.45
C GLU A 140 15.68 -0.48 -9.89
N GLN A 141 14.84 0.02 -10.81
CA GLN A 141 14.90 1.39 -11.30
C GLN A 141 14.61 2.40 -10.19
N VAL A 142 13.66 2.15 -9.28
CA VAL A 142 13.36 2.99 -8.11
C VAL A 142 14.43 2.84 -7.03
N GLY A 143 15.07 1.67 -6.94
CA GLY A 143 15.95 1.31 -5.83
C GLY A 143 15.19 0.76 -4.61
N ALA A 144 13.98 0.25 -4.84
CA ALA A 144 13.11 -0.33 -3.83
C ALA A 144 13.25 -1.86 -3.79
N ASP A 145 13.02 -2.45 -2.62
CA ASP A 145 12.91 -3.89 -2.49
C ASP A 145 11.56 -4.41 -3.01
N PRO A 146 11.52 -5.54 -3.72
CA PRO A 146 10.26 -6.13 -4.16
C PRO A 146 9.59 -6.93 -3.05
N TYR A 147 8.30 -6.67 -2.83
CA TYR A 147 7.36 -7.53 -2.11
C TYR A 147 6.45 -8.18 -3.14
N ILE A 148 6.49 -9.52 -3.22
CA ILE A 148 5.63 -10.30 -4.14
C ILE A 148 4.48 -10.92 -3.37
N SER A 149 3.24 -10.62 -3.76
CA SER A 149 2.03 -11.27 -3.24
C SER A 149 1.75 -12.53 -4.06
N ILE A 150 1.85 -13.69 -3.40
CA ILE A 150 1.63 -15.02 -3.99
C ILE A 150 0.15 -15.34 -3.96
N ASN A 151 -0.36 -15.84 -5.08
CA ASN A 151 -1.72 -16.39 -5.20
C ASN A 151 -1.85 -17.65 -4.33
N ILE A 152 -2.69 -17.60 -3.30
CA ILE A 152 -3.12 -18.79 -2.55
C ILE A 152 -4.57 -19.14 -2.90
N GLY A 153 -5.41 -18.13 -3.12
CA GLY A 153 -6.86 -18.30 -3.26
C GLY A 153 -7.28 -19.21 -4.42
N SER A 154 -6.68 -19.04 -5.60
CA SER A 154 -7.07 -19.76 -6.82
C SER A 154 -5.96 -20.63 -7.42
N SER A 155 -4.82 -20.73 -6.75
CA SER A 155 -3.63 -21.45 -7.25
C SER A 155 -3.26 -22.66 -6.39
N ASN A 156 -2.05 -23.19 -6.57
CA ASN A 156 -1.48 -24.32 -5.84
C ASN A 156 0.01 -24.09 -5.48
N PRO A 157 0.56 -24.85 -4.51
CA PRO A 157 1.94 -24.66 -4.05
C PRO A 157 3.03 -24.82 -5.13
N THR A 158 2.77 -25.57 -6.20
CA THR A 158 3.72 -25.71 -7.31
C THR A 158 3.90 -24.39 -8.03
N GLU A 159 2.82 -23.64 -8.29
CA GLU A 159 2.90 -22.35 -8.97
C GLU A 159 3.73 -21.34 -8.18
N MET A 160 3.53 -21.28 -6.85
CA MET A 160 4.38 -20.47 -5.95
C MET A 160 5.85 -20.88 -6.05
N ARG A 161 6.15 -22.17 -5.86
CA ARG A 161 7.53 -22.67 -5.85
C ARG A 161 8.24 -22.35 -7.16
N GLU A 162 7.59 -22.61 -8.30
CA GLU A 162 8.15 -22.34 -9.62
C GLU A 162 8.38 -20.85 -9.85
N TRP A 163 7.49 -19.98 -9.34
CA TRP A 163 7.67 -18.54 -9.49
C TRP A 163 8.91 -18.05 -8.72
N ILE A 164 9.06 -18.51 -7.48
CA ILE A 164 10.23 -18.19 -6.65
C ILE A 164 11.51 -18.70 -7.32
N GLU A 165 11.52 -19.96 -7.79
CA GLU A 165 12.66 -20.57 -8.48
C GLU A 165 13.03 -19.79 -9.75
N TYR A 166 12.04 -19.43 -10.58
CA TYR A 166 12.23 -18.61 -11.76
C TYR A 166 12.91 -17.27 -11.43
N MET A 167 12.49 -16.60 -10.36
CA MET A 167 13.04 -15.31 -9.97
C MET A 167 14.43 -15.41 -9.33
N THR A 168 14.69 -16.44 -8.52
CA THR A 168 15.81 -16.44 -7.56
C THR A 168 16.90 -17.47 -7.87
N SER A 169 16.62 -18.50 -8.65
CA SER A 169 17.62 -19.55 -8.93
C SER A 169 18.81 -19.00 -9.71
N ALA A 170 20.01 -19.23 -9.15
CA ALA A 170 21.28 -18.96 -9.80
C ALA A 170 21.76 -20.12 -10.70
N ASP A 171 21.11 -21.28 -10.61
CA ASP A 171 21.54 -22.53 -11.24
C ASP A 171 21.18 -22.57 -12.74
N GLN A 172 21.48 -23.71 -13.37
CA GLN A 172 21.21 -24.00 -14.79
C GLN A 172 19.94 -24.83 -14.98
N ASP A 173 18.99 -24.73 -14.04
CA ASP A 173 17.69 -25.39 -14.16
C ASP A 173 16.80 -24.75 -15.24
N THR A 174 15.69 -25.43 -15.54
CA THR A 174 14.75 -25.04 -16.60
C THR A 174 14.17 -23.65 -16.38
N LEU A 175 13.79 -23.29 -15.15
CA LEU A 175 13.12 -22.03 -14.84
C LEU A 175 14.12 -20.87 -14.83
N ALA A 176 15.32 -21.06 -14.31
CA ALA A 176 16.41 -20.11 -14.42
C ALA A 176 16.74 -19.84 -15.89
N ASN A 177 16.88 -20.89 -16.72
CA ASN A 177 17.13 -20.73 -18.15
C ASN A 177 15.97 -20.06 -18.90
N GLU A 178 14.72 -20.30 -18.49
CA GLU A 178 13.56 -19.57 -19.00
C GLU A 178 13.66 -18.07 -18.68
N ARG A 179 14.03 -17.71 -17.45
CA ARG A 179 14.28 -16.31 -17.06
C ARG A 179 15.38 -15.68 -17.91
N ARG A 180 16.49 -16.39 -18.14
CA ARG A 180 17.61 -15.93 -19.00
C ARG A 180 17.15 -15.67 -20.43
N LYS A 181 16.39 -16.62 -21.00
CA LYS A 181 15.79 -16.48 -22.34
C LYS A 181 14.88 -15.26 -22.44
N ASN A 182 14.17 -14.94 -21.35
CA ASN A 182 13.30 -13.78 -21.26
C ASN A 182 14.05 -12.46 -20.98
N GLY A 183 15.39 -12.46 -20.99
CA GLY A 183 16.20 -11.25 -20.96
C GLY A 183 16.84 -10.91 -19.61
N ARG A 184 16.68 -11.76 -18.59
CA ARG A 184 17.33 -11.57 -17.28
C ARG A 184 18.28 -12.73 -16.97
N ASP A 185 19.58 -12.45 -17.12
CA ASP A 185 20.63 -13.44 -16.84
C ASP A 185 20.72 -13.83 -15.35
N LYS A 186 21.05 -12.85 -14.51
CA LYS A 186 21.23 -13.04 -13.06
C LYS A 186 19.89 -13.13 -12.32
N PRO A 187 19.77 -13.94 -11.25
CA PRO A 187 18.56 -13.93 -10.44
C PRO A 187 18.30 -12.55 -9.82
N TRP A 188 17.07 -12.33 -9.40
CA TRP A 188 16.72 -11.23 -8.52
C TRP A 188 16.73 -11.67 -7.06
N LYS A 189 16.66 -10.68 -6.16
CA LYS A 189 16.31 -10.92 -4.76
C LYS A 189 14.83 -10.66 -4.58
N THR A 190 14.17 -11.51 -3.79
CA THR A 190 12.76 -11.35 -3.40
C THR A 190 12.68 -11.30 -1.87
N PRO A 191 13.05 -10.17 -1.23
CA PRO A 191 13.16 -10.11 0.23
C PRO A 191 11.84 -10.32 0.97
N PHE A 192 10.69 -10.10 0.32
CA PHE A 192 9.37 -10.24 0.92
C PHE A 192 8.43 -11.07 0.04
N LEU A 193 7.75 -12.04 0.65
CA LEU A 193 6.72 -12.86 0.02
C LEU A 193 5.45 -12.85 0.87
N GLY A 194 4.35 -12.34 0.30
CA GLY A 194 3.01 -12.42 0.85
C GLY A 194 2.35 -13.75 0.47
N PHE A 195 1.89 -14.52 1.45
CA PHE A 195 1.26 -15.83 1.27
C PHE A 195 -0.26 -15.63 1.24
N GLY A 196 -0.78 -15.32 0.05
CA GLY A 196 -2.16 -14.91 -0.18
C GLY A 196 -2.41 -13.47 0.27
N ASN A 197 -3.53 -12.92 -0.19
CA ASN A 197 -4.03 -11.62 0.21
C ASN A 197 -5.51 -11.72 0.61
N GLU A 198 -5.93 -10.96 1.63
CA GLU A 198 -7.33 -10.86 2.09
C GLU A 198 -8.09 -12.19 2.00
N ALA A 199 -7.49 -13.26 2.53
CA ALA A 199 -8.02 -14.61 2.36
C ALA A 199 -9.43 -14.76 2.95
N TRP A 200 -9.79 -13.91 3.92
CA TRP A 200 -11.14 -13.77 4.50
C TRP A 200 -12.18 -13.20 3.52
N GLY A 201 -11.76 -12.56 2.43
CA GLY A 201 -12.60 -11.87 1.46
C GLY A 201 -12.28 -12.30 0.04
N CYS A 202 -11.73 -11.39 -0.77
CA CYS A 202 -11.50 -11.64 -2.19
C CYS A 202 -10.52 -12.78 -2.47
N GLY A 203 -9.62 -13.11 -1.54
CA GLY A 203 -8.69 -14.24 -1.64
C GLY A 203 -9.31 -15.62 -1.41
N GLY A 204 -10.64 -15.74 -1.26
CA GLY A 204 -11.33 -17.03 -1.22
C GLY A 204 -12.39 -17.21 -0.13
N ASN A 205 -12.80 -16.15 0.57
CA ASN A 205 -13.79 -16.18 1.65
C ASN A 205 -13.52 -17.29 2.70
N MET A 206 -12.25 -17.47 3.04
CA MET A 206 -11.78 -18.52 3.93
C MET A 206 -12.09 -18.19 5.39
N THR A 207 -12.32 -19.22 6.22
CA THR A 207 -12.20 -19.06 7.67
C THR A 207 -10.70 -19.01 8.04
N PRO A 208 -10.31 -18.41 9.18
CA PRO A 208 -8.91 -18.36 9.57
C PRO A 208 -8.30 -19.75 9.81
N GLU A 209 -9.09 -20.75 10.21
CA GLU A 209 -8.62 -22.14 10.35
C GLU A 209 -8.29 -22.76 8.99
N PHE A 210 -9.15 -22.54 8.00
CA PHE A 210 -8.92 -23.04 6.65
C PHE A 210 -7.70 -22.36 6.02
N TYR A 211 -7.64 -21.02 6.10
CA TYR A 211 -6.47 -20.26 5.63
C TYR A 211 -5.18 -20.71 6.32
N SER A 212 -5.20 -20.93 7.63
CA SER A 212 -4.02 -21.43 8.37
C SER A 212 -3.53 -22.79 7.86
N ASN A 213 -4.44 -23.66 7.44
CA ASN A 213 -4.07 -24.96 6.85
C ASN A 213 -3.46 -24.79 5.45
N GLU A 214 -4.04 -23.95 4.61
CA GLU A 214 -3.47 -23.64 3.29
C GLU A 214 -2.11 -22.94 3.42
N LEU A 215 -1.97 -21.95 4.31
CA LEU A 215 -0.70 -21.30 4.60
C LEU A 215 0.39 -22.31 5.01
N ARG A 216 0.07 -23.27 5.89
CA ARG A 216 1.00 -24.34 6.29
C ARG A 216 1.35 -25.25 5.11
N ARG A 217 0.36 -25.57 4.27
CA ARG A 217 0.56 -26.38 3.05
C ARG A 217 1.52 -25.69 2.10
N TYR A 218 1.29 -24.42 1.74
CA TYR A 218 2.20 -23.65 0.90
C TYR A 218 3.58 -23.50 1.55
N SER A 219 3.64 -23.19 2.85
CA SER A 219 4.89 -23.06 3.59
C SER A 219 5.74 -24.33 3.58
N GLY A 220 5.13 -25.51 3.49
CA GLY A 220 5.85 -26.78 3.38
C GLY A 220 6.66 -26.94 2.08
N PHE A 221 6.31 -26.18 1.04
CA PHE A 221 7.02 -26.15 -0.25
C PHE A 221 7.89 -24.90 -0.43
N TYR A 222 7.92 -24.01 0.56
CA TYR A 222 8.89 -22.93 0.61
C TYR A 222 10.19 -23.43 1.22
N HIS A 223 11.24 -23.51 0.41
CA HIS A 223 12.57 -23.90 0.86
C HIS A 223 13.40 -22.65 1.15
N ARG A 224 13.61 -22.37 2.44
CA ARG A 224 14.52 -21.31 2.87
C ARG A 224 15.96 -21.77 2.60
N ALA A 225 16.66 -21.07 1.73
CA ALA A 225 18.05 -21.33 1.38
C ALA A 225 18.82 -20.00 1.31
N GLY A 226 20.14 -20.05 1.09
CA GLY A 226 20.99 -18.84 1.06
C GLY A 226 20.60 -17.86 -0.06
N ASP A 227 20.03 -18.37 -1.13
CA ASP A 227 19.48 -17.65 -2.29
C ASP A 227 18.00 -17.25 -2.13
N ASN A 228 17.30 -17.81 -1.14
CA ASN A 228 15.89 -17.53 -0.84
C ASN A 228 15.64 -17.25 0.66
N PRO A 229 16.12 -16.10 1.20
CA PRO A 229 16.00 -15.76 2.62
C PRO A 229 14.71 -14.99 2.98
N SER A 230 13.71 -14.93 2.10
CA SER A 230 12.55 -14.04 2.18
C SER A 230 11.83 -14.04 3.52
N VAL A 231 11.34 -12.87 3.91
CA VAL A 231 10.33 -12.71 4.97
C VAL A 231 9.00 -13.25 4.44
N ARG A 232 8.46 -14.27 5.10
CA ARG A 232 7.15 -14.85 4.78
C ARG A 232 6.05 -14.13 5.55
N ILE A 233 5.10 -13.56 4.82
CA ILE A 233 4.08 -12.66 5.36
C ILE A 233 2.73 -13.34 5.15
N ALA A 234 2.01 -13.68 6.22
CA ALA A 234 0.65 -14.20 6.10
C ALA A 234 -0.35 -13.07 5.83
N SER A 235 -1.38 -13.37 5.05
CA SER A 235 -2.65 -12.62 5.03
C SER A 235 -3.22 -12.59 6.44
N GLY A 236 -3.11 -11.45 7.10
CA GLY A 236 -3.68 -11.23 8.42
C GLY A 236 -5.05 -10.57 8.38
N ALA A 237 -5.39 -9.90 9.48
CA ALA A 237 -6.76 -9.54 9.80
C ALA A 237 -7.26 -8.34 8.99
N ASN A 238 -8.57 -8.33 8.73
CA ASN A 238 -9.30 -7.12 8.39
C ASN A 238 -9.64 -6.35 9.67
N SER A 239 -9.14 -5.12 9.80
CA SER A 239 -9.56 -4.18 10.84
C SER A 239 -9.50 -4.81 12.24
N THR A 240 -10.65 -5.01 12.91
CA THR A 240 -10.74 -5.52 14.29
C THR A 240 -11.00 -7.02 14.38
N ASP A 241 -10.77 -7.81 13.32
CA ASP A 241 -10.91 -9.27 13.39
C ASP A 241 -9.76 -9.91 14.18
N TYR A 242 -9.80 -9.77 15.50
CA TYR A 242 -8.81 -10.33 16.41
C TYR A 242 -8.83 -11.86 16.43
N ASN A 243 -9.95 -12.48 16.05
CA ASN A 243 -10.05 -13.94 15.94
C ASN A 243 -9.16 -14.45 14.80
N TRP A 244 -9.12 -13.75 13.67
CA TRP A 244 -8.19 -14.07 12.58
C TRP A 244 -6.75 -14.11 13.06
N THR A 245 -6.31 -13.05 13.75
CA THR A 245 -4.96 -12.96 14.33
C THR A 245 -4.68 -14.09 15.32
N ASP A 246 -5.60 -14.36 16.24
CA ASP A 246 -5.45 -15.42 17.26
C ASP A 246 -5.26 -16.79 16.61
N VAL A 247 -6.14 -17.14 15.65
CA VAL A 247 -6.12 -18.44 14.97
C VAL A 247 -4.88 -18.62 14.09
N VAL A 248 -4.51 -17.61 13.28
CA VAL A 248 -3.32 -17.70 12.41
C VAL A 248 -2.05 -17.79 13.24
N MET A 249 -1.91 -16.97 14.29
CA MET A 249 -0.74 -17.03 15.18
C MET A 249 -0.65 -18.39 15.88
N LYS A 250 -1.77 -18.91 16.39
CA LYS A 250 -1.82 -20.22 17.06
C LYS A 250 -1.47 -21.37 16.13
N ASN A 251 -2.03 -21.39 14.92
CA ASN A 251 -1.95 -22.56 14.03
C ASN A 251 -0.74 -22.52 13.10
N ALA A 252 -0.32 -21.34 12.67
CA ALA A 252 0.69 -21.15 11.62
C ALA A 252 1.78 -20.12 11.98
N GLY A 253 1.79 -19.56 13.20
CA GLY A 253 2.79 -18.56 13.61
C GLY A 253 4.24 -19.02 13.43
N GLY A 254 4.52 -20.31 13.62
CA GLY A 254 5.86 -20.90 13.38
C GLY A 254 6.27 -20.97 11.90
N ASN A 255 5.34 -20.80 10.97
CA ASN A 255 5.57 -20.87 9.52
C ASN A 255 5.76 -19.49 8.87
N ILE A 256 5.63 -18.40 9.63
CA ILE A 256 5.69 -17.03 9.11
C ILE A 256 6.72 -16.19 9.86
N ASP A 257 7.15 -15.12 9.21
CA ASP A 257 8.05 -14.10 9.76
C ASP A 257 7.31 -12.77 9.99
N ALA A 258 6.14 -12.58 9.38
CA ALA A 258 5.22 -11.49 9.65
C ALA A 258 3.75 -11.88 9.41
N LEU A 259 2.84 -11.14 10.02
CA LEU A 259 1.40 -11.22 9.82
C LEU A 259 0.92 -9.85 9.33
N SER A 260 0.12 -9.80 8.28
CA SER A 260 -0.39 -8.53 7.78
C SER A 260 -1.56 -7.95 8.59
N LEU A 261 -1.90 -6.68 8.37
CA LEU A 261 -3.08 -6.02 8.92
C LEU A 261 -3.58 -4.99 7.91
N HIS A 262 -4.86 -5.05 7.57
CA HIS A 262 -5.47 -4.11 6.64
C HIS A 262 -6.45 -3.20 7.39
N TYR A 263 -6.28 -1.88 7.24
CA TYR A 263 -7.23 -0.90 7.77
C TYR A 263 -7.29 0.37 6.93
N TYR A 264 -8.45 0.62 6.31
CA TYR A 264 -8.73 1.82 5.55
C TYR A 264 -9.48 2.87 6.37
N THR A 265 -9.06 4.13 6.25
CA THR A 265 -9.78 5.27 6.82
C THR A 265 -10.89 5.71 5.87
N ILE A 266 -12.13 5.43 6.24
CA ILE A 266 -13.33 5.89 5.56
C ILE A 266 -13.93 7.06 6.37
N PRO A 267 -13.97 8.30 5.85
CA PRO A 267 -14.41 9.49 6.61
C PRO A 267 -15.72 9.30 7.36
N THR A 268 -16.75 8.80 6.69
CA THR A 268 -18.08 8.64 7.28
C THR A 268 -18.21 7.36 8.13
N GLY A 269 -17.23 6.47 8.07
CA GLY A 269 -17.33 5.10 8.59
C GLY A 269 -18.34 4.21 7.84
N LYS A 270 -18.89 4.65 6.70
CA LYS A 270 -19.93 3.96 5.94
C LYS A 270 -19.43 3.59 4.55
N TRP A 271 -19.46 2.30 4.22
CA TRP A 271 -18.93 1.79 2.96
C TRP A 271 -19.70 2.28 1.71
N ASP A 272 -21.02 2.40 1.83
CA ASP A 272 -21.94 2.82 0.77
C ASP A 272 -21.92 4.33 0.51
N LYS A 273 -21.33 5.11 1.41
CA LYS A 273 -21.15 6.56 1.29
C LYS A 273 -19.90 6.98 2.03
N LYS A 274 -18.73 6.85 1.40
CA LYS A 274 -17.43 7.00 2.07
C LYS A 274 -17.10 8.46 2.36
N GLY A 275 -17.67 9.38 1.59
CA GLY A 275 -17.36 10.81 1.62
C GLY A 275 -16.43 11.19 0.48
N ALA A 276 -16.43 12.48 0.12
CA ALA A 276 -15.68 13.00 -1.01
C ALA A 276 -14.22 13.32 -0.64
N ALA A 277 -13.32 13.17 -1.62
CA ALA A 277 -11.92 13.57 -1.47
C ALA A 277 -11.74 15.10 -1.39
N THR A 278 -12.64 15.87 -2.01
CA THR A 278 -12.63 17.34 -2.03
C THR A 278 -14.01 17.91 -1.69
N GLY A 279 -14.08 19.18 -1.28
CA GLY A 279 -15.35 19.84 -0.95
C GLY A 279 -16.05 19.31 0.31
N PHE A 280 -15.36 18.52 1.12
CA PHE A 280 -15.86 17.97 2.37
C PHE A 280 -16.01 19.04 3.46
N SER A 281 -16.86 18.75 4.45
CA SER A 281 -17.11 19.64 5.58
C SER A 281 -16.03 19.58 6.68
N ALA A 282 -16.02 20.56 7.58
CA ALA A 282 -15.17 20.53 8.78
C ALA A 282 -15.50 19.33 9.70
N GLN A 283 -16.75 18.85 9.69
CA GLN A 283 -17.12 17.65 10.41
C GLN A 283 -16.47 16.42 9.80
N GLU A 284 -16.52 16.25 8.47
CA GLU A 284 -15.86 15.12 7.79
C GLU A 284 -14.34 15.15 7.94
N TRP A 285 -13.72 16.34 8.07
CA TRP A 285 -12.32 16.43 8.48
C TRP A 285 -12.12 15.77 9.86
N THR A 286 -12.91 16.18 10.85
CA THR A 286 -12.84 15.64 12.22
C THR A 286 -13.09 14.13 12.26
N ASP A 287 -14.13 13.66 11.56
CA ASP A 287 -14.49 12.24 11.49
C ASP A 287 -13.39 11.40 10.81
N THR A 288 -12.73 11.95 9.78
CA THR A 288 -11.58 11.30 9.13
C THR A 288 -10.47 11.03 10.15
N PHE A 289 -10.12 12.00 10.98
CA PHE A 289 -9.09 11.81 12.01
C PHE A 289 -9.55 10.93 13.17
N ALA A 290 -10.82 11.02 13.57
CA ALA A 290 -11.39 10.11 14.57
C ALA A 290 -11.34 8.64 14.10
N ASN A 291 -11.53 8.39 12.80
CA ASN A 291 -11.40 7.05 12.23
C ASN A 291 -9.93 6.63 12.08
N THR A 292 -9.06 7.48 11.53
CA THR A 292 -7.65 7.10 11.32
C THR A 292 -6.90 6.79 12.62
N LEU A 293 -7.22 7.49 13.71
CA LEU A 293 -6.62 7.25 15.03
C LEU A 293 -6.96 5.87 15.62
N LYS A 294 -8.00 5.19 15.11
CA LYS A 294 -8.31 3.81 15.53
C LYS A 294 -7.20 2.82 15.16
N MET A 295 -6.31 3.17 14.22
CA MET A 295 -5.14 2.37 13.88
C MET A 295 -4.29 2.04 15.12
N ASP A 296 -4.11 2.99 16.04
CA ASP A 296 -3.32 2.79 17.27
C ASP A 296 -3.92 1.71 18.17
N GLU A 297 -5.24 1.78 18.42
CA GLU A 297 -5.96 0.77 19.20
C GLU A 297 -5.92 -0.60 18.52
N MET A 298 -6.09 -0.64 17.19
CA MET A 298 -6.06 -1.88 16.42
C MET A 298 -4.68 -2.54 16.46
N ILE A 299 -3.61 -1.79 16.24
CA ILE A 299 -2.23 -2.30 16.34
C ILE A 299 -1.96 -2.83 17.74
N THR A 300 -2.36 -2.08 18.78
CA THR A 300 -2.20 -2.50 20.18
C THR A 300 -2.87 -3.84 20.42
N LYS A 301 -4.16 -3.97 20.09
CA LYS A 301 -4.94 -5.18 20.37
C LYS A 301 -4.49 -6.40 19.55
N HIS A 302 -4.11 -6.20 18.29
CA HIS A 302 -3.53 -7.29 17.50
C HIS A 302 -2.17 -7.72 18.05
N SER A 303 -1.33 -6.75 18.46
CA SER A 303 -0.04 -7.04 19.09
C SER A 303 -0.19 -7.82 20.40
N ASP A 304 -1.18 -7.46 21.24
CA ASP A 304 -1.51 -8.20 22.47
C ASP A 304 -1.90 -9.65 22.17
N VAL A 305 -2.67 -9.88 21.10
CA VAL A 305 -3.01 -11.24 20.64
C VAL A 305 -1.77 -11.98 20.16
N MET A 306 -0.91 -11.34 19.38
CA MET A 306 0.35 -11.93 18.92
C MET A 306 1.28 -12.28 20.09
N ASP A 307 1.35 -11.43 21.13
CA ASP A 307 2.19 -11.61 22.31
C ASP A 307 1.83 -12.87 23.11
N LYS A 308 0.57 -13.36 23.04
CA LYS A 308 0.17 -14.66 23.63
C LYS A 308 0.98 -15.84 23.08
N TYR A 309 1.39 -15.76 21.80
CA TYR A 309 2.07 -16.83 21.08
C TYR A 309 3.54 -16.51 20.77
N ASP A 310 3.89 -15.23 20.70
CA ASP A 310 5.20 -14.72 20.32
C ASP A 310 5.62 -13.51 21.19
N PRO A 311 5.84 -13.69 22.50
CA PRO A 311 6.18 -12.59 23.42
C PRO A 311 7.57 -11.98 23.15
N LYS A 312 8.41 -12.66 22.37
CA LYS A 312 9.74 -12.15 21.95
C LYS A 312 9.70 -11.32 20.67
N LYS A 313 8.50 -11.10 20.13
CA LYS A 313 8.25 -10.31 18.93
C LYS A 313 9.03 -10.74 17.69
N ARG A 314 9.14 -12.05 17.46
CA ARG A 314 9.77 -12.60 16.24
C ARG A 314 8.95 -12.26 15.00
N VAL A 315 7.63 -12.42 15.05
CA VAL A 315 6.71 -12.18 13.94
C VAL A 315 6.38 -10.68 13.85
N GLY A 316 6.76 -10.00 12.78
CA GLY A 316 6.37 -8.60 12.58
C GLY A 316 4.87 -8.44 12.34
N LEU A 317 4.29 -7.31 12.74
CA LEU A 317 2.97 -6.88 12.26
C LEU A 317 3.17 -5.94 11.07
N PHE A 318 2.66 -6.32 9.90
CA PHE A 318 2.87 -5.56 8.67
C PHE A 318 1.56 -4.90 8.26
N VAL A 319 1.47 -3.58 8.34
CA VAL A 319 0.26 -2.83 7.95
C VAL A 319 0.30 -2.58 6.44
N ASP A 320 0.15 -3.62 5.65
CA ASP A 320 0.44 -3.61 4.21
C ASP A 320 -0.76 -3.26 3.30
N GLU A 321 -1.86 -2.79 3.91
CA GLU A 321 -2.89 -1.95 3.29
C GLU A 321 -3.46 -0.94 4.29
N TRP A 322 -3.27 0.34 4.02
CA TRP A 322 -3.86 1.43 4.78
C TRP A 322 -3.97 2.70 3.95
N GLY A 323 -4.69 3.70 4.49
CA GLY A 323 -4.87 5.01 3.86
C GLY A 323 -6.34 5.38 3.71
N THR A 324 -6.60 6.50 3.06
CA THR A 324 -7.96 7.02 2.85
C THR A 324 -8.64 6.33 1.69
N TRP A 325 -9.91 5.95 1.90
CA TRP A 325 -10.78 5.46 0.83
C TRP A 325 -12.02 6.34 0.76
N TYR A 326 -12.15 7.06 -0.35
CA TYR A 326 -13.25 7.97 -0.64
C TYR A 326 -14.19 7.40 -1.70
N ASP A 327 -15.34 8.05 -1.86
CA ASP A 327 -16.11 7.90 -3.08
C ASP A 327 -15.26 8.43 -4.24
N VAL A 328 -15.28 7.75 -5.40
CA VAL A 328 -14.44 8.12 -6.54
C VAL A 328 -14.80 9.51 -7.08
N GLU A 329 -13.86 10.16 -7.77
CA GLU A 329 -14.13 11.46 -8.39
C GLU A 329 -15.30 11.35 -9.39
N PRO A 330 -16.23 12.32 -9.41
CA PRO A 330 -17.35 12.31 -10.34
C PRO A 330 -16.92 12.16 -11.80
N GLY A 331 -17.57 11.25 -12.53
CA GLY A 331 -17.27 10.97 -13.94
C GLY A 331 -16.13 9.98 -14.18
N THR A 332 -15.50 9.44 -13.14
CA THR A 332 -14.53 8.35 -13.25
C THR A 332 -15.19 6.98 -13.14
N ILE A 333 -14.45 5.92 -13.47
CA ILE A 333 -14.93 4.53 -13.38
C ILE A 333 -14.79 4.08 -11.91
N PRO A 334 -15.88 3.71 -11.22
CA PRO A 334 -15.83 3.37 -9.79
C PRO A 334 -14.81 2.29 -9.43
N GLY A 335 -14.69 1.23 -10.24
CA GLY A 335 -13.72 0.15 -10.00
C GLY A 335 -12.26 0.54 -10.29
N HIS A 336 -11.97 1.78 -10.71
CA HIS A 336 -10.59 2.29 -10.86
C HIS A 336 -10.08 3.03 -9.62
N LEU A 337 -10.97 3.28 -8.65
CA LEU A 337 -10.64 3.89 -7.35
C LEU A 337 -9.83 5.19 -7.44
N TYR A 338 -10.09 5.98 -8.48
CA TYR A 338 -9.47 7.29 -8.63
C TYR A 338 -10.12 8.30 -7.68
N GLN A 339 -9.32 8.87 -6.80
CA GLN A 339 -9.70 9.94 -5.87
C GLN A 339 -8.63 11.04 -5.87
N ASN A 340 -9.02 12.28 -5.58
CA ASN A 340 -8.05 13.35 -5.34
C ASN A 340 -7.33 13.18 -3.99
N ASN A 341 -6.29 13.99 -3.78
CA ASN A 341 -5.49 14.00 -2.56
C ASN A 341 -5.29 15.43 -2.07
N THR A 342 -5.50 15.66 -0.77
CA THR A 342 -5.56 16.98 -0.15
C THR A 342 -4.67 17.07 1.08
N LEU A 343 -4.60 18.24 1.72
CA LEU A 343 -3.90 18.40 3.00
C LEU A 343 -4.42 17.41 4.07
N ARG A 344 -5.70 17.01 4.01
CA ARG A 344 -6.27 16.00 4.92
C ARG A 344 -5.49 14.69 4.85
N ASP A 345 -5.17 14.26 3.64
CA ASP A 345 -4.47 13.01 3.35
C ASP A 345 -2.99 13.09 3.77
N GLY A 346 -2.33 14.22 3.48
CA GLY A 346 -0.94 14.44 3.91
C GLY A 346 -0.78 14.42 5.43
N VAL A 347 -1.69 15.08 6.17
CA VAL A 347 -1.68 15.06 7.64
C VAL A 347 -2.06 13.68 8.18
N LEU A 348 -3.00 12.98 7.53
CA LEU A 348 -3.36 11.60 7.91
C LEU A 348 -2.18 10.64 7.78
N ALA A 349 -1.38 10.75 6.70
CA ALA A 349 -0.17 9.94 6.55
C ALA A 349 0.82 10.20 7.69
N ALA A 350 1.06 11.47 8.04
CA ALA A 350 1.91 11.85 9.17
C ALA A 350 1.40 11.27 10.51
N VAL A 351 0.08 11.30 10.75
CA VAL A 351 -0.52 10.70 11.96
C VAL A 351 -0.25 9.19 12.02
N ASN A 352 -0.44 8.47 10.92
CA ASN A 352 -0.19 7.03 10.88
C ASN A 352 1.28 6.69 11.03
N PHE A 353 2.20 7.45 10.43
CA PHE A 353 3.63 7.26 10.67
C PHE A 353 3.99 7.36 12.15
N ASN A 354 3.48 8.36 12.85
CA ASN A 354 3.72 8.52 14.28
C ASN A 354 3.15 7.35 15.10
N ILE A 355 1.99 6.82 14.72
CA ILE A 355 1.43 5.60 15.31
C ILE A 355 2.37 4.41 15.04
N PHE A 356 2.82 4.20 13.80
CA PHE A 356 3.73 3.10 13.47
C PHE A 356 5.07 3.21 14.19
N HIS A 357 5.58 4.44 14.41
CA HIS A 357 6.79 4.69 15.20
C HIS A 357 6.61 4.31 16.66
N HIS A 358 5.45 4.62 17.24
CA HIS A 358 5.13 4.24 18.61
C HIS A 358 5.12 2.71 18.79
N HIS A 359 4.72 1.98 17.75
CA HIS A 359 4.68 0.51 17.72
C HIS A 359 5.87 -0.13 16.99
N ALA A 360 7.00 0.57 16.83
CA ALA A 360 8.11 0.11 15.99
C ALA A 360 8.81 -1.18 16.48
N ASP A 361 8.56 -1.62 17.70
CA ASP A 361 9.04 -2.90 18.21
C ASP A 361 8.32 -4.11 17.55
N ARG A 362 7.08 -3.92 17.10
CA ARG A 362 6.25 -4.93 16.43
C ARG A 362 5.94 -4.57 14.97
N VAL A 363 5.58 -3.32 14.69
CA VAL A 363 5.26 -2.81 13.34
C VAL A 363 6.55 -2.49 12.60
N ARG A 364 6.87 -3.28 11.57
CA ARG A 364 8.16 -3.20 10.87
C ARG A 364 8.05 -2.97 9.37
N LEU A 365 6.84 -2.99 8.82
CA LEU A 365 6.55 -2.67 7.44
C LEU A 365 5.14 -2.11 7.34
N SER A 366 4.94 -1.12 6.50
CA SER A 366 3.61 -0.71 6.05
C SER A 366 3.62 -0.50 4.54
N ALA A 367 2.45 -0.56 3.91
CA ALA A 367 2.30 -0.21 2.51
C ALA A 367 1.00 0.57 2.30
N ILE A 368 1.13 1.84 1.93
CA ILE A 368 -0.05 2.69 1.71
C ILE A 368 -0.73 2.33 0.39
N ALA A 369 -2.06 2.30 0.42
CA ALA A 369 -2.89 1.98 -0.72
C ALA A 369 -3.34 3.26 -1.45
N GLN A 370 -2.93 3.51 -2.70
CA GLN A 370 -1.89 2.81 -3.47
C GLN A 370 -0.85 3.82 -3.96
N THR A 371 0.08 3.38 -4.83
CA THR A 371 1.25 4.20 -5.17
C THR A 371 0.90 5.33 -6.14
N ILE A 372 0.20 5.04 -7.23
CA ILE A 372 -0.09 5.99 -8.32
C ILE A 372 -1.57 5.87 -8.75
N ASN A 373 -2.24 7.01 -8.99
CA ASN A 373 -3.61 7.14 -9.53
C ASN A 373 -4.75 6.43 -8.76
N VAL A 374 -4.46 5.65 -7.73
CA VAL A 374 -5.41 4.76 -7.06
C VAL A 374 -5.38 5.05 -5.56
N LEU A 375 -6.55 5.26 -4.97
CA LEU A 375 -6.73 5.54 -3.54
C LEU A 375 -5.83 6.71 -3.06
N GLN A 376 -5.11 6.56 -1.94
CA GLN A 376 -4.28 7.63 -1.37
C GLN A 376 -2.90 7.74 -2.06
N ALA A 377 -2.93 8.01 -3.35
CA ALA A 377 -1.75 8.02 -4.23
C ALA A 377 -0.65 9.00 -3.82
N MET A 378 0.61 8.60 -4.02
CA MET A 378 1.75 9.52 -3.99
C MET A 378 1.73 10.44 -5.21
N ILE A 379 1.36 9.88 -6.36
CA ILE A 379 1.47 10.54 -7.66
C ILE A 379 0.16 10.38 -8.42
N LEU A 380 -0.33 11.47 -9.01
CA LEU A 380 -1.40 11.44 -9.99
C LEU A 380 -0.80 11.74 -11.37
N THR A 381 -1.18 10.98 -12.39
CA THR A 381 -0.70 11.20 -13.76
C THR A 381 -1.84 11.59 -14.68
N LYS A 382 -1.49 12.40 -15.68
CA LYS A 382 -2.33 12.70 -16.83
C LYS A 382 -1.42 13.04 -18.01
N ASP A 383 -1.48 12.22 -19.04
CA ASP A 383 -0.59 12.32 -20.20
C ASP A 383 0.90 12.31 -19.74
N ASP A 384 1.70 13.23 -20.27
CA ASP A 384 3.11 13.45 -19.93
C ASP A 384 3.32 14.24 -18.63
N LYS A 385 2.27 14.48 -17.83
CA LYS A 385 2.33 15.25 -16.60
C LYS A 385 2.09 14.40 -15.37
N ILE A 386 2.72 14.82 -14.28
CA ILE A 386 2.48 14.29 -12.94
C ILE A 386 2.13 15.41 -11.97
N ALA A 387 1.38 15.06 -10.93
CA ALA A 387 1.18 15.88 -9.74
C ALA A 387 1.63 15.07 -8.51
N LEU A 388 2.54 15.64 -7.73
CA LEU A 388 2.97 15.10 -6.45
C LEU A 388 1.95 15.51 -5.38
N THR A 389 1.37 14.53 -4.71
CA THR A 389 0.26 14.78 -3.78
C THR A 389 0.75 15.31 -2.42
N PRO A 390 -0.13 15.93 -1.61
CA PRO A 390 0.21 16.21 -0.21
C PRO A 390 0.70 14.97 0.57
N THR A 391 0.21 13.78 0.23
CA THR A 391 0.70 12.52 0.80
C THR A 391 2.17 12.24 0.40
N TYR A 392 2.55 12.48 -0.86
CA TYR A 392 3.96 12.41 -1.28
C TYR A 392 4.87 13.29 -0.43
N TYR A 393 4.44 14.53 -0.15
CA TYR A 393 5.24 15.45 0.66
C TYR A 393 5.32 15.02 2.13
N ALA A 394 4.31 14.34 2.67
CA ALA A 394 4.42 13.71 3.98
C ALA A 394 5.51 12.62 3.96
N TYR A 395 5.51 11.72 2.96
CA TYR A 395 6.59 10.74 2.79
C TYR A 395 7.97 11.41 2.68
N LYS A 396 8.09 12.46 1.86
CA LYS A 396 9.32 13.23 1.70
C LYS A 396 9.83 13.82 3.01
N MET A 397 8.95 14.39 3.82
CA MET A 397 9.31 14.99 5.11
C MET A 397 9.73 13.95 6.16
N TYR A 398 9.29 12.70 6.01
CA TYR A 398 9.59 11.62 6.95
C TYR A 398 10.77 10.73 6.51
N VAL A 399 11.44 11.01 5.37
CA VAL A 399 12.68 10.33 4.96
C VAL A 399 13.72 10.22 6.11
N PRO A 400 13.95 11.25 6.96
CA PRO A 400 14.92 11.13 8.06
C PRO A 400 14.62 10.05 9.10
N PHE A 401 13.39 9.54 9.16
CA PHE A 401 13.00 8.49 10.10
C PHE A 401 13.32 7.08 9.61
N GLN A 402 13.62 6.90 8.32
CA GLN A 402 13.95 5.60 7.74
C GLN A 402 15.21 5.00 8.38
N ASP A 403 15.06 3.85 9.04
CA ASP A 403 16.10 3.13 9.81
C ASP A 403 16.68 3.92 11.01
N SER A 404 15.98 4.97 11.44
CA SER A 404 16.33 5.78 12.62
C SER A 404 15.99 5.07 13.94
N THR A 405 16.38 5.67 15.07
CA THR A 405 16.02 5.18 16.41
C THR A 405 14.86 5.97 16.98
N ALA A 406 13.81 5.30 17.44
CA ALA A 406 12.69 5.97 18.09
C ALA A 406 13.15 6.66 19.37
N ILE A 407 12.71 7.90 19.60
CA ILE A 407 12.96 8.66 20.83
C ILE A 407 11.59 9.00 21.45
N PRO A 408 11.31 8.56 22.69
CA PRO A 408 10.06 8.89 23.37
C PRO A 408 9.88 10.41 23.54
N LEU A 409 8.69 10.92 23.22
CA LEU A 409 8.30 12.34 23.31
C LEU A 409 7.25 12.59 24.40
#